data_AF-A0A2D4LV33-F1
#
_entry.id   AF-A0A2D4LV33-F1
#
_cell.length_a   1.000
_cell.length_b   1.000
_cell.length_c   1.000
_cell.angle_alpha   90.00
_cell.angle_beta   90.00
_cell.angle_gamma   90.00
#
_symmetry.space_group_name_H-M   'P 1'
#
loop_
_entity.id
_entity.type
_entity.pdbx_description
1 polymer ?
#
loop_
_entity_poly.entity_id
_entity_poly.type
_entity_poly.pdbx_seq_one_letter_code
_entity_poly.pdbx_strand_id
1 'polypeptide(L)'
;MYIRDNEATSEEFEAMSLPFTVPNASGQDIQLSSKYIHITLDNRTEYVRLAINYRLHEFDEQVAAVREGMARVVPVPLLSLFTGYELETMVCGSPDIPLHLLKSVATYKGIEPSASLIQWFWEVMESFSNTERSLFLRFVWGRTRLPRTIADFRGRDFVIQVLDKYNPPDHFLPES
;
A
#
# COMPACT_ATOMS: atom_id res chain seq x y z
N MET A 1 -17.38 9.30 7.53
CA MET A 1 -18.49 8.45 7.07
C MET A 1 -19.81 8.71 7.81
N TYR A 2 -19.77 9.29 9.02
CA TYR A 2 -20.95 9.61 9.84
C TYR A 2 -21.96 10.64 9.28
N ILE A 3 -21.59 11.49 8.31
CA ILE A 3 -22.50 12.54 7.79
C ILE A 3 -23.39 12.02 6.66
N ARG A 4 -22.88 11.12 5.81
CA ARG A 4 -23.60 10.60 4.63
C ARG A 4 -24.71 9.64 5.04
N ASP A 5 -24.36 8.70 5.92
CA ASP A 5 -25.21 7.58 6.31
C ASP A 5 -25.81 7.82 7.71
N ASN A 6 -25.98 9.10 8.10
CA ASN A 6 -26.55 9.44 9.40
C ASN A 6 -28.06 9.14 9.41
N GLU A 7 -28.50 8.38 10.41
CA GLU A 7 -29.90 8.03 10.67
C GLU A 7 -30.59 8.97 11.69
N ALA A 8 -29.89 10.00 12.17
CA ALA A 8 -30.48 11.01 13.05
C ALA A 8 -31.67 11.70 12.39
N THR A 9 -32.65 12.06 13.22
CA THR A 9 -33.75 12.95 12.82
C THR A 9 -33.22 14.33 12.44
N SER A 10 -33.99 15.11 11.68
CA SER A 10 -33.59 16.48 11.30
C SER A 10 -33.25 17.34 12.51
N GLU A 11 -34.03 17.23 13.59
CA GLU A 11 -33.82 17.99 14.83
C GLU A 11 -32.52 17.61 15.53
N GLU A 12 -32.22 16.32 15.64
CA GLU A 12 -30.95 15.83 16.22
C GLU A 12 -29.75 16.24 15.36
N PHE A 13 -29.89 16.22 14.03
CA PHE A 13 -28.83 16.60 13.12
C PHE A 13 -28.53 18.10 13.17
N GLU A 14 -29.57 18.93 13.21
CA GLU A 14 -29.44 20.38 13.34
C GLU A 14 -28.87 20.79 14.70
N ALA A 15 -29.21 20.07 15.78
CA ALA A 15 -28.67 20.31 17.12
C ALA A 15 -27.14 20.13 17.20
N MET A 16 -26.53 19.33 16.31
CA MET A 16 -25.07 19.16 16.26
C MET A 16 -24.33 20.40 15.72
N SER A 17 -25.02 21.32 15.04
CA SER A 17 -24.45 22.56 14.49
C SER A 17 -23.13 22.33 13.72
N LEU A 18 -23.13 21.35 12.81
CA LEU A 18 -21.91 20.99 12.07
C LEU A 18 -21.55 22.09 11.06
N PRO A 19 -20.34 22.67 11.11
CA PRO A 19 -19.93 23.70 10.17
C PRO A 19 -19.72 23.10 8.77
N PHE A 20 -19.92 23.93 7.73
CA PHE A 20 -19.69 23.54 6.33
C PHE A 20 -18.21 23.71 5.95
N THR A 21 -17.32 23.14 6.78
CA THR A 21 -15.86 23.26 6.65
C THR A 21 -15.18 21.89 6.68
N VAL A 22 -13.94 21.82 6.21
CA VAL A 22 -13.03 20.68 6.43
C VAL A 22 -11.66 21.17 6.88
N PRO A 23 -10.97 20.47 7.80
CA PRO A 23 -9.62 20.81 8.16
C PRO A 23 -8.66 20.44 7.03
N ASN A 24 -7.80 21.37 6.63
CA ASN A 24 -6.69 21.07 5.73
C ASN A 24 -5.58 20.27 6.44
N ALA A 25 -4.54 19.89 5.70
CA ALA A 25 -3.40 19.14 6.22
C ALA A 25 -2.62 19.87 7.33
N SER A 26 -2.77 21.20 7.45
CA SER A 26 -2.22 22.00 8.54
C SER A 26 -3.19 22.18 9.72
N GLY A 27 -4.38 21.59 9.67
CA GLY A 27 -5.41 21.70 10.69
C GLY A 27 -6.26 22.97 10.63
N GLN A 28 -6.13 23.78 9.57
CA GLN A 28 -6.94 24.98 9.38
C GLN A 28 -8.27 24.63 8.71
N ASP A 29 -9.37 25.17 9.23
CA ASP A 29 -10.69 24.98 8.63
C ASP A 29 -10.84 25.74 7.32
N ILE A 30 -11.23 25.00 6.28
CA ILE A 30 -11.51 25.51 4.95
C ILE A 30 -13.01 25.48 4.70
N GLN A 31 -13.56 26.66 4.38
CA GLN A 31 -14.94 26.81 3.99
C GLN A 31 -15.19 26.17 2.63
N LEU A 32 -16.10 25.19 2.56
CA LEU A 32 -16.36 24.45 1.32
C LEU A 32 -17.41 25.10 0.42
N SER A 33 -18.26 25.97 0.96
CA SER A 33 -19.32 26.66 0.21
C SER A 33 -19.46 28.10 0.66
N SER A 34 -19.69 29.01 -0.29
CA SER A 34 -20.08 30.39 0.01
C SER A 34 -21.57 30.53 0.36
N LYS A 35 -22.39 29.51 0.08
CA LYS A 35 -23.84 29.51 0.30
C LYS A 35 -24.25 28.93 1.65
N TYR A 36 -23.53 27.92 2.12
CA TYR A 36 -23.88 27.17 3.32
C TYR A 36 -22.84 27.42 4.40
N ILE A 37 -23.32 27.76 5.61
CA ILE A 37 -22.46 27.92 6.80
C ILE A 37 -22.45 26.64 7.63
N HIS A 38 -23.59 25.94 7.68
CA HIS A 38 -23.76 24.69 8.42
C HIS A 38 -24.29 23.57 7.53
N ILE A 39 -24.01 22.34 7.92
CA ILE A 39 -24.52 21.13 7.29
C ILE A 39 -25.94 20.88 7.80
N THR A 40 -26.85 20.57 6.88
CA THR A 40 -28.23 20.13 7.14
C THR A 40 -28.47 18.81 6.41
N LEU A 41 -29.54 18.09 6.74
CA LEU A 41 -29.87 16.85 6.03
C LEU A 41 -30.09 17.07 4.52
N ASP A 42 -30.63 18.23 4.15
CA ASP A 42 -30.86 18.59 2.74
C ASP A 42 -29.56 18.88 1.97
N ASN A 43 -28.55 19.46 2.63
CA ASN A 43 -27.31 19.85 1.97
C ASN A 43 -26.14 18.88 2.19
N ARG A 44 -26.32 17.83 3.02
CA ARG A 44 -25.25 16.89 3.41
C ARG A 44 -24.57 16.22 2.21
N THR A 45 -25.32 15.90 1.16
CA THR A 45 -24.76 15.27 -0.04
C THR A 45 -23.81 16.21 -0.76
N GLU A 46 -24.15 17.50 -0.81
CA GLU A 46 -23.30 18.53 -1.40
C GLU A 46 -22.05 18.77 -0.55
N TYR A 47 -22.20 18.80 0.78
CA TYR A 47 -21.05 18.81 1.70
C TYR A 47 -20.10 17.65 1.43
N VAL A 48 -20.61 16.40 1.38
CA VAL A 48 -19.79 15.20 1.13
C VAL A 48 -19.07 15.31 -0.21
N ARG A 49 -19.78 15.73 -1.27
CA ARG A 49 -19.19 15.91 -2.60
C ARG A 49 -18.05 16.93 -2.59
N LEU A 50 -18.26 18.09 -1.96
CA LEU A 50 -17.26 19.16 -1.87
C LEU A 50 -16.09 18.78 -0.97
N ALA A 51 -16.33 18.08 0.14
CA ALA A 51 -15.29 17.59 1.03
C ALA A 51 -14.37 16.57 0.34
N ILE A 52 -14.95 15.62 -0.42
CA ILE A 52 -14.19 14.69 -1.24
C ILE A 52 -13.40 15.43 -2.31
N ASN A 53 -14.04 16.37 -3.02
CA ASN A 53 -13.38 17.16 -4.05
C ASN A 53 -12.19 17.96 -3.49
N TYR A 54 -12.37 18.64 -2.36
CA TYR A 54 -11.29 19.36 -1.69
C TYR A 54 -10.14 18.42 -1.32
N ARG A 55 -10.44 17.26 -0.70
CA ARG A 55 -9.39 16.32 -0.28
C ARG A 55 -8.60 15.74 -1.46
N LEU A 56 -9.25 15.53 -2.61
CA LEU A 56 -8.59 15.05 -3.82
C LEU A 56 -7.64 16.10 -4.43
N HIS A 57 -7.96 17.39 -4.29
CA HIS A 57 -7.23 18.50 -4.92
C HIS A 57 -6.36 19.31 -3.93
N GLU A 58 -6.31 18.90 -2.66
CA GLU A 58 -5.60 19.63 -1.60
C GLU A 58 -4.10 19.78 -1.90
N PHE A 59 -3.53 18.85 -2.67
CA PHE A 59 -2.11 18.81 -3.00
C PHE A 59 -1.83 18.92 -4.50
N ASP A 60 -2.71 19.56 -5.26
CA ASP A 60 -2.57 19.67 -6.73
C ASP A 60 -1.22 20.25 -7.17
N GLU A 61 -0.70 21.24 -6.45
CA GLU A 61 0.60 21.83 -6.74
C GLU A 61 1.75 20.81 -6.60
N GLN A 62 1.75 20.06 -5.51
CA GLN A 62 2.77 19.03 -5.24
C GLN A 62 2.62 17.86 -6.22
N VAL A 63 1.38 17.45 -6.51
CA VAL A 63 1.07 16.41 -7.50
C VAL A 63 1.52 16.84 -8.90
N ALA A 64 1.33 18.12 -9.27
CA ALA A 64 1.80 18.67 -10.54
C ALA A 64 3.34 18.64 -10.65
N ALA A 65 4.06 19.01 -9.58
CA ALA A 65 5.52 18.94 -9.55
C ALA A 65 6.04 17.49 -9.68
N VAL A 66 5.42 16.53 -8.98
CA VAL A 66 5.74 15.09 -9.12
C VAL A 66 5.47 14.62 -10.55
N ARG A 67 4.33 14.99 -11.13
CA ARG A 67 3.97 14.66 -12.52
C ARG A 67 4.98 15.23 -13.51
N GLU A 68 5.44 16.46 -13.32
CA GLU A 68 6.45 17.09 -14.17
C GLU A 68 7.78 16.33 -14.10
N GLY A 69 8.26 16.01 -12.90
CA GLY A 69 9.49 15.23 -12.71
C GLY A 69 9.40 13.86 -13.38
N MET A 70 8.28 13.16 -13.20
CA MET A 70 8.02 11.86 -13.82
C MET A 70 7.98 11.96 -15.36
N ALA A 71 7.37 13.00 -15.91
CA ALA A 71 7.25 13.22 -17.36
C ALA A 71 8.60 13.41 -18.07
N ARG A 72 9.66 13.79 -17.35
CA ARG A 72 11.03 13.89 -17.87
C ARG A 72 11.71 12.53 -18.09
N VAL A 73 11.19 11.48 -17.44
CA VAL A 73 11.76 10.13 -17.47
C VAL A 73 10.86 9.18 -18.28
N VAL A 74 9.54 9.29 -18.09
CA VAL A 74 8.56 8.41 -18.73
C VAL A 74 7.52 9.26 -19.49
N PRO A 75 7.24 8.97 -20.77
CA PRO A 75 6.20 9.65 -21.52
C PRO A 75 4.82 9.52 -20.85
N VAL A 76 4.21 10.65 -20.51
CA VAL A 76 2.90 10.70 -19.82
C VAL A 76 1.80 9.88 -20.52
N PRO A 77 1.68 9.86 -21.86
CA PRO A 77 0.65 9.06 -22.53
C PRO A 77 0.74 7.55 -22.25
N LEU A 78 1.93 7.04 -21.91
CA LEU A 78 2.08 5.63 -21.53
C LEU A 78 1.51 5.36 -20.14
N LEU A 79 1.56 6.34 -19.25
CA LEU A 79 1.01 6.21 -17.89
C LEU A 79 -0.51 6.16 -17.90
N SER A 80 -1.16 6.83 -18.85
CA SER A 80 -2.62 6.76 -19.03
C SER A 80 -3.12 5.41 -19.54
N LEU A 81 -2.23 4.49 -19.91
CA LEU A 81 -2.61 3.12 -20.27
C LEU A 81 -2.89 2.24 -19.04
N PHE A 82 -2.52 2.70 -17.84
CA PHE A 82 -2.66 1.96 -16.61
C PHE A 82 -3.69 2.61 -15.69
N THR A 83 -4.43 1.77 -14.97
CA THR A 83 -5.10 2.19 -13.74
C THR A 83 -4.07 2.52 -12.65
N GLY A 84 -4.46 3.27 -11.62
CA GLY A 84 -3.58 3.57 -10.49
C GLY A 84 -3.02 2.30 -9.83
N TYR A 85 -3.85 1.26 -9.69
CA TYR A 85 -3.43 -0.03 -9.13
C TYR A 85 -2.41 -0.76 -10.00
N GLU A 86 -2.59 -0.76 -11.33
CA GLU A 86 -1.64 -1.40 -12.24
C GLU A 86 -0.31 -0.65 -12.24
N LEU A 87 -0.32 0.68 -12.25
CA LEU A 87 0.89 1.49 -12.17
C LEU A 87 1.63 1.26 -10.85
N GLU A 88 0.92 1.22 -9.72
CA GLU A 88 1.49 0.88 -8.42
C GLU A 88 2.14 -0.51 -8.46
N THR A 89 1.43 -1.49 -9.02
CA THR A 89 1.93 -2.86 -9.15
C THR A 89 3.17 -2.91 -10.05
N MET A 90 3.22 -2.09 -11.12
CA MET A 90 4.40 -1.95 -11.99
C MET A 90 5.64 -1.45 -11.26
N VAL A 91 5.47 -0.46 -10.37
CA VAL A 91 6.58 0.21 -9.68
C VAL A 91 6.99 -0.53 -8.41
N CYS A 92 6.01 -0.89 -7.58
CA CYS A 92 6.21 -1.45 -6.25
C CYS A 92 6.27 -2.99 -6.24
N GLY A 93 5.84 -3.65 -7.31
CA GLY A 93 5.67 -5.10 -7.36
C GLY A 93 4.31 -5.55 -6.83
N SER A 94 4.10 -6.87 -6.84
CA SER A 94 2.83 -7.48 -6.41
C SER A 94 2.65 -7.36 -4.89
N PRO A 95 1.51 -6.83 -4.40
CA PRO A 95 1.18 -6.87 -2.97
C PRO A 95 0.90 -8.30 -2.49
N ASP A 96 0.45 -9.18 -3.39
CA ASP A 96 0.27 -10.60 -3.10
C ASP A 96 1.61 -11.32 -3.22
N ILE A 97 1.82 -12.28 -2.32
CA ILE A 97 3.02 -13.14 -2.26
C ILE A 97 2.66 -14.55 -2.77
N PRO A 98 2.64 -14.77 -4.10
CA PRO A 98 2.42 -16.09 -4.66
C PRO A 98 3.57 -17.03 -4.33
N LEU A 99 3.32 -18.02 -3.47
CA LEU A 99 4.36 -18.97 -3.05
C LEU A 99 4.88 -19.82 -4.21
N HIS A 100 4.07 -20.11 -5.24
CA HIS A 100 4.54 -20.84 -6.41
C HIS A 100 5.66 -20.09 -7.16
N LEU A 101 5.57 -18.76 -7.23
CA LEU A 101 6.59 -17.91 -7.83
C LEU A 101 7.83 -17.85 -6.94
N LEU A 102 7.65 -17.72 -5.63
CA LEU A 102 8.77 -17.71 -4.69
C LEU A 102 9.53 -19.04 -4.70
N LYS A 103 8.81 -20.17 -4.78
CA LYS A 103 9.37 -21.52 -4.93
C LYS A 103 10.14 -21.68 -6.24
N SER A 104 9.65 -21.12 -7.35
CA SER A 104 10.31 -21.29 -8.67
C SER A 104 11.65 -20.55 -8.79
N VAL A 105 11.87 -19.54 -7.94
CA VAL A 105 13.14 -18.79 -7.87
C VAL A 105 13.97 -19.15 -6.62
N ALA A 106 13.54 -20.17 -5.87
CA ALA A 106 14.23 -20.60 -4.67
C ALA A 106 15.51 -21.38 -5.01
N THR A 107 16.64 -20.99 -4.42
CA THR A 107 17.92 -21.68 -4.55
C THR A 107 18.30 -22.31 -3.22
N TYR A 108 18.64 -23.60 -3.23
CA TYR A 108 18.96 -24.36 -2.04
C TYR A 108 20.47 -24.61 -1.97
N LYS A 109 21.11 -24.22 -0.86
CA LYS A 109 22.56 -24.37 -0.66
C LYS A 109 22.85 -25.20 0.59
N GLY A 110 23.60 -26.28 0.43
CA GLY A 110 23.90 -27.22 1.53
C GLY A 110 22.70 -28.03 2.00
N ILE A 111 21.61 -28.03 1.23
CA ILE A 111 20.39 -28.81 1.51
C ILE A 111 19.66 -29.16 0.22
N GLU A 112 19.13 -30.37 0.16
CA GLU A 112 18.33 -30.83 -0.97
C GLU A 112 16.89 -30.25 -0.90
N PRO A 113 16.28 -29.85 -2.02
CA PRO A 113 14.90 -29.38 -2.05
C PRO A 113 13.89 -30.41 -1.52
N SER A 114 14.24 -31.70 -1.59
CA SER A 114 13.42 -32.82 -1.12
C SER A 114 13.55 -33.08 0.39
N ALA A 115 14.48 -32.42 1.09
CA ALA A 115 14.70 -32.62 2.51
C ALA A 115 13.46 -32.22 3.34
N SER A 116 13.16 -32.95 4.41
CA SER A 116 11.99 -32.69 5.28
C SER A 116 11.97 -31.26 5.82
N LEU A 117 13.13 -30.68 6.14
CA LEU A 117 13.23 -29.29 6.60
C LEU A 117 12.71 -28.28 5.56
N ILE A 118 13.00 -28.51 4.27
CA ILE A 118 12.51 -27.66 3.19
C ILE A 118 10.99 -27.82 3.01
N GLN A 119 10.48 -29.05 3.13
CA GLN A 119 9.05 -29.31 3.06
C GLN A 119 8.31 -28.58 4.20
N TRP A 120 8.78 -28.71 5.45
CA TRP A 120 8.21 -28.01 6.60
C TRP A 120 8.27 -26.50 6.45
N PHE A 121 9.38 -25.95 5.95
CA PHE A 121 9.48 -24.52 5.67
C PHE A 121 8.35 -24.06 4.74
N TRP A 122 8.10 -24.78 3.65
CA TRP A 122 7.06 -24.41 2.70
C TRP A 122 5.64 -24.65 3.24
N GLU A 123 5.42 -25.70 4.04
CA GLU A 123 4.15 -25.92 4.75
C GLU A 123 3.83 -24.75 5.69
N VAL A 124 4.82 -24.26 6.44
CA VAL A 124 4.64 -23.08 7.30
C VAL A 124 4.32 -21.85 6.45
N MET A 125 5.09 -21.58 5.39
CA MET A 125 4.81 -20.46 4.47
C MET A 125 3.40 -20.54 3.85
N GLU A 126 2.91 -21.74 3.55
CA GLU A 126 1.56 -21.98 3.05
C GLU A 126 0.49 -21.67 4.09
N SER A 127 0.73 -21.97 5.36
CA SER A 127 -0.19 -21.65 6.45
C SER A 127 -0.25 -20.15 6.80
N PHE A 128 0.77 -19.36 6.43
CA PHE A 128 0.78 -17.91 6.64
C PHE A 128 -0.24 -17.18 5.78
N SER A 129 -0.85 -16.15 6.35
CA SER A 129 -1.59 -15.11 5.64
C SER A 129 -0.66 -14.28 4.72
N ASN A 130 -1.23 -13.53 3.78
CA ASN A 130 -0.43 -12.67 2.90
C ASN A 130 0.36 -11.61 3.67
N THR A 131 -0.20 -11.07 4.76
CA THR A 131 0.47 -10.11 5.64
C THR A 131 1.69 -10.75 6.32
N GLU A 132 1.55 -11.97 6.85
CA GLU A 132 2.67 -12.69 7.47
C GLU A 132 3.76 -13.05 6.45
N ARG A 133 3.38 -13.46 5.23
CA ARG A 133 4.33 -13.66 4.12
C ARG A 133 5.07 -12.37 3.75
N SER A 134 4.38 -11.22 3.74
CA SER A 134 5.01 -9.92 3.51
C SER A 134 6.00 -9.54 4.61
N LEU A 135 5.65 -9.81 5.88
CA LEU A 135 6.56 -9.62 7.02
C LEU A 135 7.78 -10.54 6.93
N PHE A 136 7.59 -11.80 6.54
CA PHE A 136 8.68 -12.73 6.29
C PHE A 136 9.62 -12.22 5.19
N LEU A 137 9.10 -11.78 4.05
CA LEU A 137 9.92 -11.20 2.98
C LEU A 137 10.66 -9.94 3.42
N ARG A 138 10.04 -9.11 4.28
CA ARG A 138 10.70 -7.94 4.84
C ARG A 138 11.88 -8.35 5.71
N PHE A 139 11.73 -9.43 6.48
CA PHE A 139 12.79 -9.97 7.33
C PHE A 139 13.96 -10.55 6.51
N VAL A 140 13.69 -11.41 5.52
CA VAL A 140 14.75 -12.12 4.77
C VAL A 140 15.32 -11.33 3.58
N TRP A 141 14.58 -10.35 3.08
CA TRP A 141 14.89 -9.65 1.82
C TRP A 141 14.75 -8.13 1.87
N GLY A 142 14.39 -7.56 3.03
CA GLY A 142 14.22 -6.11 3.19
C GLY A 142 13.09 -5.51 2.37
N ARG A 143 12.18 -6.34 1.84
CA ARG A 143 11.10 -5.93 0.93
C ARG A 143 9.79 -6.59 1.29
N THR A 144 8.70 -5.86 1.12
CA THR A 144 7.34 -6.34 1.44
C THR A 144 6.60 -6.92 0.23
N ARG A 145 7.18 -6.83 -0.97
CA ARG A 145 6.54 -7.21 -2.25
C ARG A 145 7.49 -8.02 -3.12
N LEU A 146 6.93 -8.93 -3.92
CA LEU A 146 7.68 -9.68 -4.91
C LEU A 146 7.78 -8.92 -6.25
N PRO A 147 8.88 -9.09 -6.98
CA PRO A 147 8.90 -8.80 -8.42
C PRO A 147 7.76 -9.55 -9.12
N ARG A 148 7.20 -8.94 -10.16
CA ARG A 148 5.97 -9.46 -10.79
C ARG A 148 6.20 -10.68 -11.66
N THR A 149 7.35 -10.72 -12.32
CA THR A 149 7.72 -11.83 -13.20
C THR A 149 9.05 -12.43 -12.79
N ILE A 150 9.29 -13.69 -13.14
CA ILE A 150 10.57 -14.38 -12.90
C ILE A 150 11.74 -13.58 -13.50
N ALA A 151 11.55 -12.97 -14.68
CA ALA A 151 12.56 -12.15 -15.34
C ALA A 151 12.97 -10.91 -14.50
N ASP A 152 12.07 -10.40 -13.66
CA ASP A 152 12.32 -9.22 -12.81
C ASP A 152 13.18 -9.54 -11.58
N PHE A 153 13.42 -10.81 -11.27
CA PHE A 153 14.27 -11.20 -10.15
C PHE A 153 15.75 -10.86 -10.40
N ARG A 154 16.20 -10.70 -11.66
CA ARG A 154 17.53 -10.18 -12.06
C ARG A 154 18.71 -10.72 -11.23
N GLY A 155 18.72 -12.02 -10.93
CA GLY A 155 19.78 -12.68 -10.14
C GLY A 155 19.71 -12.45 -8.62
N ARG A 156 18.61 -11.91 -8.11
CA ARG A 156 18.25 -11.95 -6.69
C ARG A 156 17.44 -13.21 -6.42
N ASP A 157 18.14 -14.32 -6.28
CA ASP A 157 17.50 -15.61 -5.99
C ASP A 157 17.09 -15.67 -4.52
N PHE A 158 15.96 -16.32 -4.24
CA PHE A 158 15.52 -16.56 -2.87
C PHE A 158 16.33 -17.72 -2.31
N VAL A 159 17.40 -17.44 -1.56
CA VAL A 159 18.35 -18.48 -1.13
C VAL A 159 17.96 -19.05 0.23
N ILE A 160 17.74 -20.36 0.29
CA ILE A 160 17.65 -21.13 1.53
C ILE A 160 18.95 -21.88 1.71
N GLN A 161 19.70 -21.53 2.76
CA GLN A 161 21.02 -22.07 3.01
C GLN A 161 21.12 -22.65 4.43
N VAL A 162 21.67 -23.87 4.52
CA VAL A 162 22.12 -24.43 5.80
C VAL A 162 23.56 -23.97 6.04
N LEU A 163 23.83 -23.49 7.26
CA LEU A 163 25.16 -23.06 7.66
C LEU A 163 25.88 -24.22 8.38
N ASP A 164 26.99 -24.69 7.81
CA ASP A 164 27.76 -25.83 8.32
C ASP A 164 28.52 -25.53 9.63
N LYS A 165 28.67 -24.25 9.99
CA LYS A 165 29.32 -23.81 11.22
C LYS A 165 28.38 -22.89 11.98
N TYR A 166 28.12 -23.21 13.25
CA TYR A 166 27.43 -22.30 14.15
C TYR A 166 28.25 -21.02 14.29
N ASN A 167 27.66 -19.93 13.83
CA ASN A 167 28.18 -18.59 13.98
C ASN A 167 27.01 -17.77 14.55
N PRO A 168 27.21 -16.96 15.60
CA PRO A 168 26.12 -16.24 16.25
C PRO A 168 25.32 -15.45 15.21
N PRO A 169 23.98 -15.57 15.17
CA PRO A 169 23.14 -14.83 14.22
C PRO A 169 23.39 -13.33 14.28
N ASP A 170 23.71 -12.84 15.47
CA ASP A 170 24.05 -11.45 15.80
C ASP A 170 25.24 -10.92 14.99
N HIS A 171 26.10 -11.79 14.43
CA HIS A 171 27.25 -11.38 13.63
C HIS A 171 26.94 -11.14 12.14
N PHE A 172 25.74 -11.52 11.66
CA PHE A 172 25.39 -11.45 10.23
C PHE A 172 24.01 -10.83 9.95
N LEU A 173 23.14 -10.73 10.96
CA LEU A 173 21.88 -10.00 10.83
C LEU A 173 22.16 -8.49 10.91
N PRO A 174 21.45 -7.66 10.14
CA PRO A 174 21.55 -6.21 10.27
C PRO A 174 21.14 -5.79 11.69
N GLU A 175 22.03 -5.10 12.41
CA GLU A 175 21.69 -4.46 13.68
C GLU A 175 20.62 -3.39 13.43
N SER A 176 19.62 -3.35 14.32
CA SER A 176 18.43 -2.49 14.19
C SER A 176 18.70 -1.05 14.59
#